data_AF-A0A7V9NE23-F1
#
_entry.id   AF-A0A7V9NE23-F1
#
_cell.length_a   1.000
_cell.length_b   1.000
_cell.length_c   1.000
_cell.angle_alpha   90.00
_cell.angle_beta   90.00
_cell.angle_gamma   90.00
#
_symmetry.space_group_name_H-M   'P 1'
#
loop_
_entity.id
_entity.type
_entity.pdbx_description
1 polymer ?
#
loop_
_entity_poly.entity_id
_entity_poly.type
_entity_poly.pdbx_seq_one_letter_code
_entity_poly.pdbx_strand_id
1 'polypeptide(L)'
;RAGQAIPVLRRSDLGPISDLLMDLHEWIALFDPRSLVELDYGSLCDFLTWDELDDDRSVRDLGLALEALERHEFPRSAEIYQGVLSHWAEIRGHELLN
;
A
#
# COMPACT_ATOMS: atom_id res chain seq x y z
N ARG A 1 -5.29 -2.05 -14.37
CA ARG A 1 -4.72 -2.50 -13.08
C ARG A 1 -5.71 -2.25 -11.93
N ALA A 2 -6.16 -1.03 -11.61
CA ALA A 2 -7.28 -0.84 -10.65
C ALA A 2 -8.65 -1.28 -11.22
N GLY A 3 -9.01 -0.83 -12.42
CA GLY A 3 -10.31 -1.16 -13.05
C GLY A 3 -10.58 -2.65 -13.30
N GLN A 4 -9.53 -3.49 -13.32
CA GLN A 4 -9.68 -4.94 -13.44
C GLN A 4 -9.90 -5.62 -12.07
N ALA A 5 -9.40 -5.02 -10.99
CA ALA A 5 -9.54 -5.53 -9.62
C ALA A 5 -10.89 -5.17 -9.00
N ILE A 6 -11.46 -4.00 -9.32
CA ILE A 6 -12.73 -3.50 -8.75
C ILE A 6 -13.90 -4.51 -8.92
N PRO A 7 -14.15 -5.12 -10.10
CA PRO A 7 -15.23 -6.08 -10.27
C PRO A 7 -15.03 -7.40 -9.50
N VAL A 8 -13.78 -7.74 -9.17
CA VAL A 8 -13.45 -8.91 -8.33
C VAL A 8 -13.74 -8.57 -6.87
N LEU A 9 -13.29 -7.41 -6.41
CA LEU A 9 -13.49 -6.94 -5.04
C LEU A 9 -14.98 -6.75 -4.70
N ARG A 10 -15.77 -6.19 -5.61
CA ARG A 10 -17.23 -6.03 -5.44
C ARG A 10 -18.00 -7.33 -5.24
N ARG A 11 -17.46 -8.45 -5.72
CA ARG A 11 -18.07 -9.79 -5.58
C ARG A 11 -17.51 -10.58 -4.40
N SER A 12 -16.60 -9.98 -3.64
CA SER A 12 -15.99 -10.56 -2.44
C SER A 12 -16.47 -9.81 -1.19
N ASP A 13 -16.09 -10.31 -0.02
CA ASP A 13 -16.33 -9.63 1.26
C ASP A 13 -15.58 -8.28 1.36
N LEU A 14 -14.67 -7.99 0.43
CA LEU A 14 -13.94 -6.72 0.31
C LEU A 14 -14.69 -5.67 -0.53
N GLY A 15 -15.98 -5.89 -0.82
CA GLY A 15 -16.83 -4.94 -1.54
C GLY A 15 -16.73 -3.49 -1.06
N PRO A 16 -16.72 -3.19 0.26
CA PRO A 16 -16.58 -1.82 0.75
C PRO A 16 -15.27 -1.12 0.38
N ILE A 17 -14.16 -1.87 0.22
CA ILE A 17 -12.86 -1.32 -0.20
C ILE A 17 -12.85 -0.98 -1.69
N SER A 18 -13.73 -1.61 -2.48
CA SER A 18 -13.77 -1.40 -3.93
C SER A 18 -14.18 0.02 -4.31
N ASP A 19 -15.04 0.67 -3.53
CA ASP A 19 -15.47 2.04 -3.78
C ASP A 19 -14.34 3.02 -3.48
N LEU A 20 -13.61 2.83 -2.36
CA LEU A 20 -12.41 3.61 -2.03
C LEU A 20 -11.34 3.51 -3.15
N LEU A 21 -11.11 2.31 -3.68
CA LEU A 21 -10.15 2.11 -4.77
C LEU A 21 -10.61 2.74 -6.08
N MET A 22 -11.93 2.80 -6.32
CA MET A 22 -12.50 3.47 -7.47
C MET A 22 -12.31 4.98 -7.37
N ASP A 23 -12.63 5.57 -6.22
CA ASP A 23 -12.44 7.00 -5.95
C ASP A 23 -10.96 7.40 -6.11
N LEU A 24 -10.04 6.59 -5.58
CA LEU A 24 -8.60 6.81 -5.76
C LEU A 24 -8.19 6.69 -7.24
N HIS A 25 -8.70 5.70 -7.96
CA HIS A 25 -8.39 5.50 -9.37
C HIS A 25 -8.86 6.69 -10.21
N GLU A 26 -10.08 7.17 -9.98
CA GLU A 26 -10.64 8.33 -10.65
C GLU A 26 -9.84 9.60 -10.33
N TRP A 27 -9.48 9.81 -9.06
CA TRP A 27 -8.65 10.94 -8.65
C TRP A 27 -7.28 10.95 -9.33
N ILE A 28 -6.56 9.82 -9.35
CA ILE A 28 -5.26 9.70 -10.03
C ILE A 28 -5.41 9.95 -11.54
N ALA A 29 -6.52 9.50 -12.15
CA ALA A 29 -6.77 9.66 -13.58
C ALA A 29 -6.97 11.12 -14.02
N LEU A 30 -7.17 12.05 -13.08
CA LEU A 30 -7.27 13.49 -13.39
C LEU A 30 -5.91 14.14 -13.71
N PHE A 31 -4.81 13.51 -13.32
CA PHE A 31 -3.45 14.04 -13.53
C PHE A 31 -2.88 13.63 -14.90
N ASP A 32 -1.93 14.42 -15.42
CA ASP A 32 -1.17 14.04 -16.61
C ASP A 32 -0.47 12.69 -16.37
N PRO A 33 -0.46 11.74 -17.34
CA PRO A 33 0.19 10.44 -17.18
C PRO A 33 1.70 10.49 -16.87
N ARG A 34 2.36 11.63 -17.11
CA ARG A 34 3.77 11.88 -16.76
C ARG A 34 3.95 12.53 -15.40
N SER A 35 2.87 12.89 -14.71
CA SER A 35 2.94 13.40 -13.35
C SER A 35 3.45 12.32 -12.39
N LEU A 36 4.18 12.76 -11.37
CA LEU A 36 4.63 11.93 -10.26
C LEU A 36 3.65 12.09 -9.11
N VAL A 37 3.32 10.98 -8.44
CA VAL A 37 2.61 11.01 -7.17
C VAL A 37 3.65 10.95 -6.07
N GLU A 38 3.80 12.05 -5.33
CA GLU A 38 4.61 12.11 -4.13
C GLU A 38 3.73 11.79 -2.92
N LEU A 39 4.15 10.80 -2.14
CA LEU A 39 3.53 10.51 -0.85
C LEU A 39 4.29 11.32 0.20
N ASP A 40 3.71 12.44 0.62
CA ASP A 40 4.24 13.24 1.72
C ASP A 40 3.86 12.56 3.04
N TYR A 41 4.84 11.94 3.68
CA TYR A 41 4.68 11.30 4.98
C TYR A 41 4.71 12.32 6.13
N GLY A 42 4.91 13.62 5.86
CA GLY A 42 4.93 14.68 6.86
C GLY A 42 5.99 14.45 7.94
N SER A 43 5.65 14.75 9.20
CA SER A 43 6.54 14.53 10.36
C SER A 43 6.76 13.06 10.70
N LEU A 44 6.16 12.11 9.97
CA LEU A 44 6.41 10.69 10.19
C LEU A 44 7.89 10.34 9.96
N CYS A 45 8.52 11.01 9.00
CA CYS A 45 9.96 10.88 8.74
C CYS A 45 10.81 11.39 9.90
N ASP A 46 10.30 12.28 10.76
CA ASP A 46 11.04 12.78 11.93
C ASP A 46 11.18 11.72 13.02
N PHE A 47 10.35 10.66 12.99
CA PHE A 47 10.41 9.55 13.93
C PHE A 47 11.29 8.39 13.45
N LEU A 48 11.85 8.48 12.24
CA LEU A 48 12.69 7.46 11.63
C LEU A 48 14.12 7.97 11.48
N THR A 49 15.07 7.09 11.77
CA THR A 49 16.49 7.33 11.48
C THR A 49 16.73 7.26 9.97
N TRP A 50 17.85 7.83 9.54
CA TRP A 50 18.26 7.77 8.13
C TRP A 50 18.42 6.33 7.63
N ASP A 51 18.99 5.46 8.47
CA ASP A 51 19.18 4.05 8.13
C ASP A 51 17.83 3.32 8.01
N GLU A 52 16.85 3.61 8.88
CA GLU A 52 15.50 3.03 8.78
C GLU A 52 14.78 3.47 7.51
N LEU A 53 14.95 4.72 7.08
CA LEU A 53 14.42 5.22 5.81
C LEU A 53 15.14 4.59 4.61
N ASP A 54 16.47 4.51 4.64
CA ASP A 54 17.27 3.91 3.56
C ASP A 54 17.05 2.42 3.42
N ASP A 55 16.71 1.72 4.52
CA ASP A 55 16.35 0.32 4.53
C ASP A 55 14.87 0.03 4.33
N ASP A 56 14.00 1.04 4.19
CA ASP A 56 12.59 0.79 3.87
C ASP A 56 12.47 0.12 2.49
N ARG A 57 11.80 -1.03 2.50
CA ARG A 57 11.49 -1.81 1.30
C ARG A 57 9.99 -2.03 1.15
N SER A 58 9.16 -1.37 1.96
CA SER A 58 7.72 -1.57 2.01
C SER A 58 7.04 -1.46 0.64
N VAL A 59 7.44 -0.48 -0.19
CA VAL A 59 6.93 -0.30 -1.55
C VAL A 59 7.27 -1.49 -2.46
N ARG A 60 8.51 -1.97 -2.40
CA ARG A 60 8.95 -3.15 -3.17
C ARG A 60 8.17 -4.38 -2.73
N ASP A 61 8.04 -4.57 -1.42
CA ASP A 61 7.42 -5.74 -0.83
C ASP A 61 5.91 -5.77 -1.11
N LEU A 62 5.23 -4.61 -1.11
CA LEU A 62 3.86 -4.48 -1.63
C LEU A 62 3.76 -4.90 -3.10
N GLY A 63 4.72 -4.51 -3.94
CA GLY A 63 4.80 -4.96 -5.32
C GLY A 63 4.90 -6.49 -5.44
N LEU A 64 5.73 -7.12 -4.61
CA LEU A 64 5.88 -8.58 -4.56
C LEU A 64 4.61 -9.28 -4.05
N ALA A 65 3.93 -8.71 -3.06
CA ALA A 65 2.65 -9.21 -2.58
C ALA A 65 1.58 -9.20 -3.68
N LEU A 66 1.52 -8.13 -4.50
CA LEU A 66 0.61 -8.02 -5.64
C LEU A 66 0.96 -9.03 -6.75
N GLU A 67 2.25 -9.21 -7.08
CA GLU A 67 2.67 -10.21 -8.07
C GLU A 67 2.29 -11.63 -7.62
N ALA A 68 2.53 -11.96 -6.35
CA ALA A 68 2.12 -13.24 -5.78
C ALA A 68 0.59 -13.42 -5.85
N LEU A 69 -0.18 -12.36 -5.62
CA LEU A 69 -1.63 -12.39 -5.74
C LEU A 69 -2.09 -12.65 -7.19
N GLU A 70 -1.48 -11.98 -8.17
CA GLU A 70 -1.73 -12.21 -9.61
C GLU A 70 -1.43 -13.65 -10.04
N ARG A 71 -0.45 -14.29 -9.40
CA ARG A 71 -0.05 -15.69 -9.64
C ARG A 71 -0.86 -16.71 -8.83
N HIS A 72 -1.89 -16.26 -8.10
CA HIS A 72 -2.69 -17.08 -7.18
C HIS A 72 -1.88 -17.74 -6.05
N GLU A 73 -0.71 -17.18 -5.71
CA GLU A 73 0.14 -17.59 -4.59
C GLU A 73 -0.33 -16.94 -3.28
N PHE A 74 -1.60 -17.20 -2.89
CA PHE A 74 -2.27 -16.46 -1.80
C PHE A 74 -1.53 -16.47 -0.45
N PRO A 75 -0.99 -17.61 0.04
CA PRO A 75 -0.27 -17.63 1.32
C PRO A 75 0.97 -16.73 1.30
N ARG A 76 1.70 -16.70 0.19
CA ARG A 76 2.89 -15.87 0.00
C ARG A 76 2.54 -14.39 -0.05
N SER A 77 1.49 -14.06 -0.80
CA SER A 77 0.97 -12.68 -0.87
C SER A 77 0.58 -12.18 0.52
N ALA A 78 -0.13 -13.02 1.29
CA ALA A 78 -0.53 -12.69 2.66
C ALA A 78 0.68 -12.51 3.59
N GLU A 79 1.66 -13.42 3.56
CA GLU A 79 2.88 -13.33 4.39
C GLU A 79 3.63 -12.02 4.16
N ILE A 80 3.89 -11.66 2.90
CA ILE A 80 4.60 -10.42 2.55
C ILE A 80 3.78 -9.21 3.00
N TYR A 81 2.47 -9.19 2.72
CA TYR A 81 1.60 -8.09 3.10
C TYR A 81 1.52 -7.90 4.62
N GLN A 82 1.46 -9.00 5.39
CA GLN A 82 1.49 -8.94 6.85
C GLN A 82 2.81 -8.37 7.36
N GLY A 83 3.94 -8.74 6.77
CA GLY A 83 5.25 -8.17 7.13
C GLY A 83 5.28 -6.65 6.96
N VAL A 84 4.76 -6.14 5.85
CA VAL A 84 4.62 -4.69 5.61
C VAL A 84 3.72 -4.04 6.67
N LEU A 85 2.56 -4.64 6.98
CA LEU A 85 1.66 -4.10 8.02
C LEU A 85 2.31 -4.06 9.41
N SER A 86 3.04 -5.12 9.79
CA SER A 86 3.75 -5.17 11.07
C SER A 86 4.79 -4.06 11.18
N HIS A 87 5.60 -3.87 10.14
CA HIS A 87 6.60 -2.80 10.10
C HIS A 87 5.97 -1.41 10.29
N TRP A 88 4.91 -1.08 9.54
CA TRP A 88 4.24 0.21 9.67
C TRP A 88 3.47 0.37 10.99
N ALA A 89 3.02 -0.72 11.61
CA ALA A 89 2.41 -0.67 12.94
C ALA A 89 3.42 -0.29 14.02
N GLU A 90 4.67 -0.77 13.93
CA GLU A 90 5.77 -0.36 14.80
C GLU A 90 6.05 1.14 14.65
N ILE A 91 6.17 1.63 13.41
CA ILE A 91 6.41 3.06 13.11
C ILE A 91 5.30 3.94 13.68
N ARG A 92 4.01 3.58 13.50
CA ARG A 92 2.90 4.32 14.11
C ARG A 92 2.89 4.28 15.64
N GLY A 93 3.45 3.22 16.25
CA GLY A 93 3.62 3.14 17.69
C GLY A 93 4.50 4.27 18.25
N HIS A 94 5.48 4.75 17.48
CA HIS A 94 6.33 5.88 17.88
C HIS A 94 5.58 7.22 17.92
N GLU A 95 4.54 7.40 17.10
CA GLU A 95 3.71 8.61 17.09
C GLU A 95 2.80 8.70 18.33
N LEU A 96 2.26 7.57 18.79
CA LEU A 96 1.31 7.50 19.92
C LEU A 96 1.94 7.62 21.32
N LEU A 97 3.26 7.45 21.42
CA LEU A 97 4.00 7.47 22.68
C LEU A 97 4.67 8.83 22.99
N ASN A 98 4.50 9.82 22.11
CA ASN A 98 4.93 11.21 22.29
C ASN A 98 3.73 12.14 22.51
#